data_AF-A0A8D8CB98-F1
#
_entry.id   AF-A0A8D8CB98-F1
#
_cell.length_a   1.000
_cell.length_b   1.000
_cell.length_c   1.000
_cell.angle_alpha   90.00
_cell.angle_beta   90.00
_cell.angle_gamma   90.00
#
_symmetry.space_group_name_H-M   'P 1'
#
loop_
_entity.id
_entity.type
_entity.pdbx_description
1 polymer ?
#
loop_
_entity_poly.entity_id
_entity_poly.type
_entity_poly.pdbx_seq_one_letter_code
_entity_poly.pdbx_strand_id
1 'polypeptide(L)'
;MSTRKRSGSGTKQPKEKIVYIFESLFRGEDVVRGYNNFWNELFLITPPSLEILDTEIQQLDDLKMCAAKPNIILVVKKCIEMLDSDNPKRVNNSLITLSSLTFALCRKYSVTQETSENYLEYVVAEAEDEIKSLIDKIKVLLSESDESSFYCIKFLLPILITNSCGRNKIMEYIMAANNLFEPLKKILSDPTQRLKYGNDIVILLTLLVNYRKSDRTNPYAVQLSLLDDEFALHGFGQIISTTLFEFIRLQSTNDVTTHNNSWISSFSSIVGNIFLSEEIDGKSQNIRQNTVLLLALYEAVHLNRNFITTLATTHTETSTAPSDLLSNSDVLPEVQTAPMLEASQYPTNLIVAVFQYC
;
A
#
# COMPACT_ATOMS: atom_id res chain seq x y z
N MET A 1 24.46 -26.95 -47.71
CA MET A 1 23.63 -25.96 -46.97
C MET A 1 23.96 -26.08 -45.49
N SER A 2 24.67 -25.10 -44.92
CA SER A 2 24.86 -24.96 -43.48
C SER A 2 24.64 -23.48 -43.16
N THR A 3 23.46 -23.18 -42.64
CA THR A 3 23.03 -21.83 -42.26
C THR A 3 23.62 -21.47 -40.91
N ARG A 4 24.65 -20.62 -40.93
CA ARG A 4 25.27 -20.02 -39.75
C ARG A 4 24.29 -19.01 -39.14
N LYS A 5 23.64 -19.37 -38.03
CA LYS A 5 22.81 -18.44 -37.23
C LYS A 5 23.73 -17.37 -36.64
N ARG A 6 23.46 -16.12 -37.01
CA ARG A 6 24.12 -14.90 -36.53
C ARG A 6 23.55 -14.60 -35.14
N SER A 7 24.40 -14.57 -34.11
CA SER A 7 24.04 -14.20 -32.75
C SER A 7 23.51 -12.75 -32.75
N GLY A 8 22.23 -12.59 -32.40
CA GLY A 8 21.61 -11.29 -32.20
C GLY A 8 22.21 -10.64 -30.96
N SER A 9 22.96 -9.57 -31.20
CA SER A 9 23.40 -8.59 -30.20
C SER A 9 22.18 -8.10 -29.41
N GLY A 10 22.21 -8.29 -28.08
CA GLY A 10 21.21 -7.74 -27.18
C GLY A 10 21.17 -6.21 -27.33
N THR A 11 20.08 -5.70 -27.87
CA THR A 11 19.78 -4.27 -27.91
C THR A 11 19.55 -3.78 -26.49
N LYS A 12 20.62 -3.31 -25.83
CA LYS A 12 20.50 -2.45 -24.65
C LYS A 12 19.77 -1.19 -25.10
N GLN A 13 18.53 -1.01 -24.67
CA GLN A 13 17.81 0.23 -24.87
C GLN A 13 18.64 1.40 -24.32
N PRO A 14 18.61 2.59 -24.96
CA PRO A 14 19.34 3.74 -24.45
C PRO A 14 18.78 4.11 -23.06
N LYS A 15 19.66 4.10 -22.05
CA LYS A 15 19.29 4.52 -20.68
C LYS A 15 18.84 5.98 -20.70
N GLU A 16 17.70 6.26 -20.07
CA GLU A 16 17.18 7.62 -19.96
C GLU A 16 18.13 8.51 -19.16
N LYS A 17 18.23 9.79 -19.53
CA LYS A 17 19.12 10.77 -18.87
C LYS A 17 18.85 10.87 -17.37
N ILE A 18 17.59 10.70 -16.96
CA ILE A 18 17.18 10.75 -15.55
C ILE A 18 17.81 9.60 -14.73
N VAL A 19 17.89 8.40 -15.31
CA VAL A 19 18.53 7.24 -14.67
C VAL A 19 19.99 7.54 -14.40
N TYR A 20 20.70 8.11 -15.39
CA TYR A 20 22.11 8.48 -15.23
C TYR A 20 22.32 9.52 -14.12
N ILE A 21 21.42 10.50 -13.98
CA ILE A 21 21.51 11.50 -12.91
C ILE A 21 21.41 10.83 -11.53
N PHE A 22 20.45 9.91 -11.34
CA PHE A 22 20.32 9.18 -10.08
C PHE A 22 21.51 8.23 -9.84
N GLU A 23 22.03 7.55 -10.87
CA GLU A 23 23.25 6.75 -10.76
C GLU A 23 24.44 7.60 -10.27
N SER A 24 24.66 8.78 -10.86
CA SER A 24 25.74 9.70 -10.44
C SER A 24 25.54 10.20 -9.01
N LEU A 25 24.30 10.57 -8.63
CA LEU A 25 23.98 10.94 -7.25
C LEU A 25 24.31 9.81 -6.29
N PHE A 26 23.93 8.57 -6.60
CA PHE A 26 24.19 7.38 -5.78
C PHE A 26 25.64 6.87 -5.85
N ARG A 27 26.51 7.49 -6.66
CA ARG A 27 27.96 7.27 -6.62
C ARG A 27 28.70 8.32 -5.79
N GLY A 28 27.99 9.30 -5.23
CA GLY A 28 28.61 10.42 -4.52
C GLY A 28 29.18 11.51 -5.43
N GLU A 29 28.82 11.51 -6.73
CA GLU A 29 29.28 12.53 -7.67
C GLU A 29 28.55 13.86 -7.46
N ASP A 30 29.23 14.98 -7.72
CA ASP A 30 28.63 16.31 -7.60
C ASP A 30 27.98 16.73 -8.93
N VAL A 31 26.71 16.38 -9.08
CA VAL A 31 25.90 16.67 -10.27
C VAL A 31 25.22 18.04 -10.20
N VAL A 32 25.24 18.68 -9.03
CA VAL A 32 24.46 19.90 -8.74
C VAL A 32 25.30 21.17 -8.94
N ARG A 33 26.63 21.09 -8.81
CA ARG A 33 27.53 22.25 -8.96
C ARG A 33 27.29 23.04 -10.24
N GLY A 34 26.98 24.32 -10.08
CA GLY A 34 26.85 25.29 -11.17
C GLY A 34 25.47 25.35 -11.82
N TYR A 35 24.52 24.50 -11.43
CA TYR A 35 23.17 24.48 -11.99
C TYR A 35 22.15 25.04 -10.99
N ASN A 36 21.98 26.37 -11.02
CA ASN A 36 20.89 27.03 -10.31
C ASN A 36 19.55 26.49 -10.86
N ASN A 37 18.65 26.05 -9.99
CA ASN A 37 17.38 25.37 -10.29
C ASN A 37 17.43 23.87 -10.66
N PHE A 38 18.58 23.20 -10.49
CA PHE A 38 18.69 21.75 -10.75
C PHE A 38 17.51 20.93 -10.19
N TRP A 39 17.19 21.07 -8.90
CA TRP A 39 16.12 20.30 -8.24
C TRP A 39 14.73 20.65 -8.80
N ASN A 40 14.48 21.93 -9.08
CA ASN A 40 13.22 22.39 -9.65
C ASN A 40 12.95 21.81 -11.04
N GLU A 41 14.00 21.58 -11.82
CA GLU A 41 13.91 20.91 -13.13
C GLU A 41 13.86 19.40 -13.01
N LEU A 42 14.66 18.83 -12.10
CA LEU A 42 14.70 17.39 -11.85
C LEU A 42 13.31 16.85 -11.51
N PHE A 43 12.60 17.50 -10.59
CA PHE A 43 11.27 17.07 -10.15
C PHE A 43 10.14 17.42 -11.14
N LEU A 44 10.43 18.11 -12.24
CA LEU A 44 9.48 18.19 -13.37
C LEU A 44 9.53 16.95 -14.27
N ILE A 45 10.61 16.16 -14.17
CA ILE A 45 10.81 14.93 -14.93
C ILE A 45 10.32 13.75 -14.09
N THR A 46 9.64 12.79 -14.73
CA THR A 46 9.24 11.54 -14.07
C THR A 46 10.50 10.82 -13.56
N PRO A 47 10.56 10.45 -12.28
CA PRO A 47 11.72 9.76 -11.74
C PRO A 47 11.86 8.34 -12.33
N PRO A 48 13.04 7.71 -12.19
CA PRO A 48 13.22 6.32 -12.60
C PRO A 48 12.24 5.40 -11.89
N SER A 49 11.93 4.26 -12.52
CA SER A 49 11.03 3.28 -11.90
C SER A 49 11.61 2.74 -10.57
N LEU A 50 10.72 2.28 -9.69
CA LEU A 50 11.07 1.66 -8.42
C LEU A 50 12.13 0.56 -8.59
N GLU A 51 11.98 -0.28 -9.61
CA GLU A 51 12.89 -1.40 -9.90
C GLU A 51 14.32 -0.95 -10.19
N ILE A 52 14.47 0.16 -10.93
CA ILE A 52 15.78 0.71 -11.28
C ILE A 52 16.45 1.29 -10.04
N LEU A 53 15.73 2.12 -9.27
CA LEU A 53 16.27 2.73 -8.05
C LEU A 53 16.62 1.68 -7.00
N ASP A 54 15.76 0.67 -6.81
CA ASP A 54 16.02 -0.43 -5.91
C ASP A 54 17.26 -1.19 -6.33
N THR A 55 17.38 -1.55 -7.61
CA THR A 55 18.56 -2.25 -8.14
C THR A 55 19.85 -1.47 -7.90
N GLU A 56 19.87 -0.16 -8.16
CA GLU A 56 21.06 0.67 -7.92
C GLU A 56 21.43 0.71 -6.44
N ILE A 57 20.46 0.91 -5.54
CA ILE A 57 20.70 0.91 -4.09
C ILE A 57 21.16 -0.46 -3.59
N GLN A 58 20.57 -1.56 -4.08
CA GLN A 58 20.98 -2.91 -3.69
C GLN A 58 22.43 -3.22 -4.11
N GLN A 59 22.91 -2.69 -5.25
CA GLN A 59 24.26 -2.94 -5.77
C GLN A 59 25.40 -2.17 -5.05
N LEU A 60 25.07 -1.17 -4.23
CA LEU A 60 26.09 -0.43 -3.47
C LEU A 60 26.71 -1.33 -2.39
N ASP A 61 28.02 -1.56 -2.43
CA ASP A 61 28.75 -2.11 -1.28
C ASP A 61 28.89 -1.04 -0.17
N ASP A 62 29.39 -1.41 1.01
CA ASP A 62 29.47 -0.49 2.15
C ASP A 62 30.33 0.75 1.87
N LEU A 63 31.42 0.61 1.09
CA LEU A 63 32.27 1.73 0.70
C LEU A 63 31.54 2.70 -0.23
N LYS A 64 30.87 2.18 -1.26
CA LYS A 64 30.07 3.00 -2.18
C LYS A 64 28.88 3.62 -1.47
N MET A 65 28.26 2.91 -0.52
CA MET A 65 27.18 3.45 0.28
C MET A 65 27.66 4.62 1.14
N CYS A 66 28.83 4.52 1.78
CA CYS A 66 29.44 5.63 2.51
C CYS A 66 29.68 6.86 1.61
N ALA A 67 30.11 6.66 0.37
CA ALA A 67 30.29 7.75 -0.59
C ALA A 67 28.96 8.36 -1.09
N ALA A 68 27.93 7.52 -1.29
CA ALA A 68 26.61 7.92 -1.75
C ALA A 68 25.79 8.65 -0.68
N LYS A 69 26.05 8.34 0.59
CA LYS A 69 25.27 8.74 1.76
C LYS A 69 24.96 10.24 1.84
N PRO A 70 25.91 11.18 1.65
CA PRO A 70 25.59 12.62 1.66
C PRO A 70 24.59 13.01 0.56
N ASN A 71 24.72 12.42 -0.63
CA ASN A 71 23.82 12.68 -1.75
C ASN A 71 22.44 12.07 -1.51
N ILE A 72 22.35 10.87 -0.92
CA ILE A 72 21.08 10.24 -0.53
C ILE A 72 20.33 11.14 0.46
N ILE A 73 21.02 11.65 1.49
CA ILE A 73 20.44 12.59 2.46
C ILE A 73 19.97 13.86 1.76
N LEU A 74 20.78 14.43 0.87
CA LEU A 74 20.42 15.62 0.10
C LEU A 74 19.17 15.40 -0.77
N VAL A 75 19.08 14.26 -1.46
CA VAL A 75 17.89 13.87 -2.25
C VAL A 75 16.66 13.80 -1.35
N VAL A 76 16.75 13.15 -0.18
CA VAL A 76 15.63 13.07 0.79
C VAL A 76 15.18 14.47 1.21
N LYS A 77 16.11 15.33 1.65
CA LYS A 77 15.80 16.71 2.06
C LYS A 77 15.13 17.49 0.93
N LYS A 78 15.64 17.36 -0.30
CA LYS A 78 15.08 18.05 -1.46
C LYS A 78 13.73 17.50 -1.89
N CYS A 79 13.47 16.19 -1.76
CA CYS A 79 12.13 15.66 -1.95
C CYS A 79 11.13 16.30 -0.98
N ILE A 80 11.50 16.41 0.30
CA ILE A 80 10.62 16.98 1.34
C ILE A 80 10.39 18.48 1.11
N GLU A 81 11.41 19.23 0.67
CA GLU A 81 11.29 20.65 0.30
C GLU A 81 10.32 20.85 -0.88
N MET A 82 10.34 19.95 -1.88
CA MET A 82 9.45 20.05 -3.04
C MET A 82 7.98 19.77 -2.74
N LEU A 83 7.64 19.26 -1.55
CA LEU A 83 6.25 19.12 -1.14
C LEU A 83 5.57 20.48 -0.89
N ASP A 84 6.34 21.55 -0.69
CA ASP A 84 5.82 22.92 -0.56
C ASP A 84 5.65 23.63 -1.92
N SER A 85 5.88 22.92 -3.03
CA SER A 85 5.79 23.49 -4.37
C SER A 85 4.33 23.61 -4.83
N ASP A 86 3.97 24.77 -5.39
CA ASP A 86 2.68 24.98 -6.07
C ASP A 86 2.47 24.09 -7.31
N ASN A 87 3.54 23.50 -7.83
CA ASN A 87 3.48 22.61 -8.99
C ASN A 87 3.19 21.15 -8.57
N PRO A 88 2.02 20.57 -8.92
CA PRO A 88 1.64 19.22 -8.49
C PRO A 88 2.55 18.13 -9.06
N LYS A 89 3.17 18.35 -10.23
CA LYS A 89 4.15 17.38 -10.78
C LYS A 89 5.38 17.29 -9.90
N ARG A 90 5.86 18.41 -9.36
CA ARG A 90 7.01 18.41 -8.45
C ARG A 90 6.68 17.68 -7.15
N VAL A 91 5.51 17.97 -6.58
CA VAL A 91 5.01 17.28 -5.37
C VAL A 91 4.94 15.77 -5.64
N ASN A 92 4.22 15.34 -6.68
CA ASN A 92 4.05 13.93 -7.00
C ASN A 92 5.38 13.22 -7.30
N ASN A 93 6.23 13.79 -8.16
CA ASN A 93 7.53 13.18 -8.50
C ASN A 93 8.45 13.08 -7.29
N SER A 94 8.44 14.09 -6.41
CA SER A 94 9.22 14.05 -5.17
C SER A 94 8.74 12.95 -4.21
N LEU A 95 7.42 12.76 -4.07
CA LEU A 95 6.84 11.66 -3.28
C LEU A 95 7.18 10.30 -3.89
N ILE A 96 7.13 10.15 -5.22
CA ILE A 96 7.52 8.90 -5.89
C ILE A 96 8.99 8.59 -5.60
N THR A 97 9.90 9.55 -5.81
CA THR A 97 11.33 9.37 -5.53
C THR A 97 11.56 9.01 -4.07
N LEU A 98 10.91 9.71 -3.15
CA LEU A 98 11.03 9.45 -1.71
C LEU A 98 10.52 8.04 -1.33
N SER A 99 9.39 7.62 -1.91
CA SER A 99 8.82 6.27 -1.72
C SER A 99 9.77 5.18 -2.20
N SER A 100 10.29 5.34 -3.41
CA SER A 100 11.21 4.37 -4.01
C SER A 100 12.53 4.26 -3.24
N LEU A 101 13.09 5.40 -2.83
CA LEU A 101 14.33 5.43 -2.07
C LEU A 101 14.15 4.80 -0.68
N THR A 102 13.04 5.13 0.00
CA THR A 102 12.72 4.55 1.31
C THR A 102 12.53 3.05 1.22
N PHE A 103 11.77 2.56 0.23
CA PHE A 103 11.61 1.13 -0.03
C PHE A 103 12.96 0.43 -0.25
N ALA A 104 13.80 0.99 -1.11
CA ALA A 104 15.10 0.40 -1.45
C ALA A 104 16.04 0.32 -0.22
N LEU A 105 16.08 1.38 0.60
CA LEU A 105 16.86 1.41 1.83
C LEU A 105 16.34 0.40 2.86
N CYS A 106 15.03 0.32 3.05
CA CYS A 106 14.41 -0.69 3.94
C CYS A 106 14.73 -2.12 3.48
N ARG A 107 14.65 -2.38 2.17
CA ARG A 107 14.93 -3.70 1.59
C ARG A 107 16.40 -4.07 1.75
N LYS A 108 17.32 -3.14 1.51
CA LYS A 108 18.77 -3.38 1.65
C LYS A 108 19.14 -3.80 3.08
N TYR A 109 18.57 -3.13 4.07
CA TYR A 109 18.75 -3.49 5.48
C TYR A 109 18.18 -4.88 5.80
N SER A 110 17.00 -5.20 5.27
CA SER A 110 16.34 -6.50 5.51
C SER A 110 17.13 -7.69 4.97
N VAL A 111 17.87 -7.52 3.87
CA VAL A 111 18.69 -8.56 3.24
C VAL A 111 20.05 -8.75 3.93
N THR A 112 20.59 -7.71 4.57
CA THR A 112 21.95 -7.72 5.13
C THR A 112 22.01 -8.00 6.63
N GLN A 113 20.89 -8.49 7.20
CA GLN A 113 20.69 -8.77 8.62
C GLN A 113 21.99 -9.26 9.29
N GLU A 114 22.43 -8.49 10.29
CA GLU A 114 23.48 -8.76 11.30
C GLU A 114 24.88 -8.15 11.12
N THR A 115 25.26 -7.53 10.00
CA THR A 115 26.63 -6.93 9.90
C THR A 115 26.74 -5.52 9.31
N SER A 116 25.67 -4.99 8.70
CA SER A 116 25.68 -3.68 8.03
C SER A 116 25.04 -2.57 8.88
N GLU A 117 25.50 -1.33 8.70
CA GLU A 117 24.86 -0.16 9.29
C GLU A 117 23.41 -0.04 8.80
N ASN A 118 22.48 0.32 9.70
CA ASN A 118 21.13 0.70 9.30
C ASN A 118 21.15 2.09 8.63
N TYR A 119 21.48 2.11 7.34
CA TYR A 119 21.60 3.36 6.58
C TYR A 119 20.31 4.18 6.59
N LEU A 120 19.13 3.54 6.67
CA LEU A 120 17.87 4.26 6.80
C LEU A 120 17.83 5.04 8.12
N GLU A 121 18.18 4.41 9.24
CA GLU A 121 18.20 5.07 10.55
C GLU A 121 19.18 6.26 10.59
N TYR A 122 20.32 6.14 9.91
CA TYR A 122 21.24 7.25 9.76
C TYR A 122 20.67 8.39 8.92
N VAL A 123 20.10 8.08 7.75
CA VAL A 123 19.44 9.09 6.90
C VAL A 123 18.34 9.80 7.69
N VAL A 124 17.60 9.05 8.51
CA VAL A 124 16.55 9.60 9.36
C VAL A 124 17.11 10.51 10.47
N ALA A 125 18.26 10.16 11.06
CA ALA A 125 18.90 10.97 12.07
C ALA A 125 19.44 12.30 11.53
N GLU A 126 20.02 12.31 10.32
CA GLU A 126 20.56 13.54 9.70
C GLU A 126 19.51 14.45 9.07
N ALA A 127 18.34 13.90 8.76
CA ALA A 127 17.19 14.61 8.21
C ALA A 127 16.01 14.67 9.19
N GLU A 128 16.30 14.71 10.49
CA GLU A 128 15.29 14.54 11.54
C GLU A 128 14.17 15.58 11.49
N ASP A 129 14.53 16.86 11.38
CA ASP A 129 13.57 17.97 11.34
C ASP A 129 12.76 17.95 10.04
N GLU A 130 13.41 17.64 8.91
CA GLU A 130 12.73 17.49 7.64
C GLU A 130 11.75 16.31 7.65
N ILE A 131 12.11 15.19 8.28
CA ILE A 131 11.23 14.02 8.38
C ILE A 131 10.04 14.29 9.31
N LYS A 132 10.22 15.01 10.41
CA LYS A 132 9.09 15.46 11.24
C LYS A 132 8.13 16.32 10.41
N SER A 133 8.67 17.29 9.67
CA SER A 133 7.91 18.13 8.75
C SER A 133 7.23 17.32 7.62
N LEU A 134 7.87 16.28 7.11
CA LEU A 134 7.31 15.38 6.11
C LEU A 134 6.01 14.73 6.60
N ILE A 135 5.94 14.27 7.85
CA ILE A 135 4.73 13.63 8.36
C ILE A 135 3.57 14.64 8.47
N ASP A 136 3.85 15.89 8.85
CA ASP A 136 2.86 16.97 8.83
C ASP A 136 2.34 17.23 7.40
N LYS A 137 3.25 17.32 6.43
CA LYS A 137 2.90 17.53 5.03
C LYS A 137 2.09 16.38 4.45
N ILE A 138 2.45 15.13 4.75
CA ILE A 138 1.68 13.95 4.35
C ILE A 138 0.26 14.01 4.92
N LYS A 139 0.09 14.43 6.17
CA LYS A 139 -1.23 14.58 6.80
C LYS A 139 -2.11 15.58 6.05
N VAL A 140 -1.53 16.71 5.62
CA VAL A 140 -2.23 17.73 4.82
C VAL A 140 -2.58 17.17 3.44
N LEU A 141 -1.62 16.59 2.73
CA LEU A 141 -1.83 16.05 1.38
C LEU A 141 -2.89 14.93 1.34
N LEU A 142 -2.92 14.04 2.34
CA LEU A 142 -3.97 13.03 2.48
C LEU A 142 -5.35 13.63 2.74
N SER A 143 -5.43 14.85 3.26
CA SER A 143 -6.70 15.52 3.56
C SER A 143 -7.30 16.26 2.36
N GLU A 144 -6.49 16.59 1.35
CA GLU A 144 -6.85 17.43 0.21
C GLU A 144 -7.41 16.64 -1.00
N SER A 145 -7.47 15.30 -0.92
CA SER A 145 -8.21 14.42 -1.86
C SER A 145 -7.74 14.51 -3.33
N ASP A 146 -6.43 14.47 -3.55
CA ASP A 146 -5.80 14.62 -4.85
C ASP A 146 -5.00 13.37 -5.29
N GLU A 147 -4.27 13.46 -6.41
CA GLU A 147 -3.34 12.41 -6.84
C GLU A 147 -2.19 12.21 -5.86
N SER A 148 -1.82 13.24 -5.08
CA SER A 148 -0.74 13.16 -4.09
C SER A 148 -1.08 12.18 -2.96
N SER A 149 -2.36 12.04 -2.61
CA SER A 149 -2.83 11.03 -1.66
C SER A 149 -2.39 9.61 -2.03
N PHE A 150 -2.42 9.25 -3.31
CA PHE A 150 -1.94 7.95 -3.78
C PHE A 150 -0.46 7.74 -3.45
N TYR A 151 0.37 8.74 -3.75
CA TYR A 151 1.81 8.65 -3.51
C TYR A 151 2.16 8.70 -2.02
N CYS A 152 1.42 9.44 -1.20
CA CYS A 152 1.53 9.40 0.26
C CYS A 152 1.26 7.98 0.81
N ILE A 153 0.22 7.30 0.32
CA ILE A 153 -0.10 5.94 0.75
C ILE A 153 1.00 4.96 0.31
N LYS A 154 1.49 5.09 -0.93
CA LYS A 154 2.60 4.27 -1.44
C LYS A 154 3.93 4.52 -0.71
N PHE A 155 4.14 5.72 -0.16
CA PHE A 155 5.28 6.01 0.72
C PHE A 155 5.16 5.29 2.08
N LEU A 156 3.97 5.34 2.70
CA LEU A 156 3.75 4.82 4.05
C LEU A 156 3.78 3.29 4.14
N LEU A 157 3.27 2.59 3.12
CA LEU A 157 3.15 1.13 3.12
C LEU A 157 4.50 0.41 3.30
N PRO A 158 5.57 0.70 2.53
CA PRO A 158 6.89 0.10 2.73
C PRO A 158 7.42 0.23 4.16
N ILE A 159 7.26 1.41 4.77
CA ILE A 159 7.76 1.70 6.12
C ILE A 159 7.13 0.75 7.16
N LEU A 160 5.84 0.43 6.99
CA LEU A 160 5.09 -0.43 7.89
C LEU A 160 5.27 -1.93 7.61
N ILE A 161 5.48 -2.30 6.35
CA ILE A 161 5.58 -3.71 5.93
C ILE A 161 6.96 -4.32 6.23
N THR A 162 8.02 -3.52 6.14
CA THR A 162 9.38 -3.99 6.44
C THR A 162 9.58 -4.03 7.96
N ASN A 163 9.31 -5.17 8.59
CA ASN A 163 9.43 -5.40 10.05
C ASN A 163 10.81 -5.06 10.63
N SER A 164 11.85 -4.98 9.80
CA SER A 164 13.18 -4.46 10.08
C SER A 164 13.16 -3.02 10.60
N CYS A 165 12.07 -2.29 10.33
CA CYS A 165 11.76 -0.96 10.83
C CYS A 165 11.01 -0.96 12.18
N GLY A 166 10.99 -2.06 12.93
CA GLY A 166 10.39 -2.12 14.27
C GLY A 166 10.92 -1.07 15.25
N ARG A 167 12.11 -0.48 14.98
CA ARG A 167 12.69 0.72 15.63
C ARG A 167 12.90 1.91 14.68
N ASN A 168 12.11 2.04 13.63
CA ASN A 168 12.23 3.16 12.71
C ASN A 168 11.66 4.43 13.38
N LYS A 169 12.53 5.42 13.58
CA LYS A 169 12.16 6.74 14.13
C LYS A 169 11.04 7.41 13.32
N ILE A 170 10.93 7.16 12.02
CA ILE A 170 9.79 7.62 11.20
C ILE A 170 8.47 7.11 11.78
N MET A 171 8.41 5.83 12.16
CA MET A 171 7.22 5.24 12.73
C MET A 171 6.92 5.80 14.13
N GLU A 172 7.95 6.16 14.90
CA GLU A 172 7.75 6.86 16.16
C GLU A 172 7.14 8.25 15.96
N TYR A 173 7.50 8.96 14.89
CA TYR A 173 6.87 10.24 14.53
C TYR A 173 5.42 10.09 14.08
N ILE A 174 5.11 9.06 13.27
CA ILE A 174 3.74 8.73 12.85
C ILE A 174 2.86 8.39 14.07
N MET A 175 3.41 7.64 15.04
CA MET A 175 2.67 7.22 16.23
C MET A 175 2.51 8.33 17.28
N ALA A 176 3.46 9.25 17.43
CA ALA A 176 3.49 10.23 18.53
C ALA A 176 2.84 11.58 18.19
N ALA A 177 3.36 12.29 17.19
CA ALA A 177 3.06 13.71 16.99
C ALA A 177 1.96 13.94 15.93
N ASN A 178 1.97 13.14 14.86
CA ASN A 178 1.18 13.41 13.66
C ASN A 178 0.31 12.22 13.27
N ASN A 179 -0.62 11.90 14.16
CA ASN A 179 -1.57 10.82 13.94
C ASN A 179 -2.35 11.02 12.62
N LEU A 180 -2.24 10.05 11.73
CA LEU A 180 -2.84 10.02 10.40
C LEU A 180 -4.27 9.46 10.38
N PHE A 181 -4.86 9.08 11.52
CA PHE A 181 -6.16 8.43 11.55
C PHE A 181 -7.28 9.28 10.94
N GLU A 182 -7.33 10.58 11.23
CA GLU A 182 -8.36 11.48 10.71
C GLU A 182 -8.37 11.58 9.16
N PRO A 183 -7.25 11.84 8.47
CA PRO A 183 -7.24 11.81 7.01
C PRO A 183 -7.57 10.42 6.44
N LEU A 184 -7.09 9.34 7.07
CA LEU A 184 -7.40 7.97 6.63
C LEU A 184 -8.90 7.64 6.78
N LYS A 185 -9.52 8.07 7.88
CA LYS A 185 -10.96 7.98 8.13
C LYS A 185 -11.75 8.75 7.07
N LYS A 186 -11.30 9.98 6.73
CA LYS A 186 -11.94 10.80 5.69
C LYS A 186 -11.94 10.10 4.33
N ILE A 187 -10.83 9.46 3.94
CA ILE A 187 -10.74 8.68 2.70
C ILE A 187 -11.74 7.51 2.69
N LEU A 188 -11.91 6.79 3.81
CA LEU A 188 -12.86 5.68 3.90
C LEU A 188 -14.32 6.13 3.89
N SER A 189 -14.58 7.34 4.38
CA SER A 189 -15.92 7.94 4.42
C SER A 189 -16.38 8.40 3.03
N ASP A 190 -15.44 8.78 2.15
CA ASP A 190 -15.72 9.20 0.77
C ASP A 190 -15.82 7.98 -0.17
N PRO A 191 -16.98 7.71 -0.81
CA PRO A 191 -17.15 6.55 -1.69
C PRO A 191 -16.20 6.53 -2.90
N THR A 192 -15.85 7.69 -3.45
CA THR A 192 -15.00 7.82 -4.65
C THR A 192 -13.56 7.54 -4.30
N GLN A 193 -13.08 8.09 -3.19
CA GLN A 193 -11.72 7.83 -2.72
C GLN A 193 -11.57 6.42 -2.17
N ARG A 194 -12.59 5.91 -1.47
CA ARG A 194 -12.65 4.53 -0.99
C ARG A 194 -12.52 3.52 -2.13
N LEU A 195 -13.17 3.75 -3.27
CA LEU A 195 -13.03 2.87 -4.43
C LEU A 195 -11.58 2.81 -4.95
N LYS A 196 -10.85 3.93 -4.90
CA LYS A 196 -9.47 4.02 -5.40
C LYS A 196 -8.44 3.50 -4.40
N TYR A 197 -8.59 3.83 -3.12
CA TYR A 197 -7.55 3.69 -2.11
C TYR A 197 -7.96 2.83 -0.92
N GLY A 198 -9.22 2.45 -0.80
CA GLY A 198 -9.78 1.82 0.41
C GLY A 198 -9.05 0.56 0.86
N ASN A 199 -8.63 -0.31 -0.07
CA ASN A 199 -7.87 -1.51 0.26
C ASN A 199 -6.51 -1.16 0.92
N ASP A 200 -5.73 -0.29 0.30
CA ASP A 200 -4.45 0.17 0.84
C ASP A 200 -4.64 0.86 2.21
N ILE A 201 -5.72 1.65 2.39
CA ILE A 201 -6.02 2.31 3.67
C ILE A 201 -6.38 1.31 4.78
N VAL A 202 -7.20 0.29 4.49
CA VAL A 202 -7.54 -0.74 5.47
C VAL A 202 -6.30 -1.53 5.88
N ILE A 203 -5.43 -1.89 4.93
CA ILE A 203 -4.12 -2.50 5.22
C ILE A 203 -3.29 -1.59 6.12
N LEU A 204 -3.17 -0.31 5.75
CA LEU A 204 -2.40 0.68 6.50
C LEU A 204 -2.90 0.82 7.95
N LEU A 205 -4.20 1.03 8.14
CA LEU A 205 -4.81 1.14 9.47
C LEU A 205 -4.61 -0.13 10.29
N THR A 206 -4.70 -1.30 9.67
CA THR A 206 -4.47 -2.57 10.36
C THR A 206 -3.03 -2.70 10.84
N LEU A 207 -2.06 -2.35 10.00
CA LEU A 207 -0.65 -2.35 10.39
C LEU A 207 -0.38 -1.33 11.52
N LEU A 208 -0.98 -0.14 11.44
CA LEU A 208 -0.85 0.91 12.44
C LEU A 208 -1.44 0.49 13.80
N VAL A 209 -2.64 -0.10 13.82
CA VAL A 209 -3.30 -0.63 15.03
C VAL A 209 -2.51 -1.75 15.69
N ASN A 210 -1.80 -2.57 14.89
CA ASN A 210 -1.00 -3.67 15.39
C ASN A 210 0.44 -3.28 15.74
N TYR A 211 0.89 -2.07 15.39
CA TYR A 211 2.26 -1.64 15.67
C TYR A 211 2.54 -1.54 17.17
N ARG A 212 3.51 -2.32 17.66
CA ARG A 212 3.92 -2.42 19.08
C ARG A 212 2.73 -2.54 20.04
N LYS A 213 1.69 -3.29 19.65
CA LYS A 213 0.45 -3.49 20.44
C LYS A 213 0.73 -4.06 21.85
N SER A 214 1.85 -4.76 22.03
CA SER A 214 2.30 -5.33 23.31
C SER A 214 3.03 -4.34 24.23
N ASP A 215 3.65 -3.29 23.69
CA ASP A 215 4.67 -2.52 24.41
C ASP A 215 4.12 -1.22 25.01
N ARG A 216 3.11 -0.62 24.35
CA ARG A 216 2.51 0.66 24.75
C ARG A 216 1.08 0.78 24.25
N THR A 217 0.32 1.70 24.83
CA THR A 217 -1.02 2.06 24.34
C THR A 217 -0.92 2.59 22.91
N ASN A 218 -1.57 1.90 21.98
CA ASN A 218 -1.58 2.27 20.57
C ASN A 218 -2.69 3.31 20.31
N PRO A 219 -2.35 4.54 19.87
CA PRO A 219 -3.35 5.59 19.64
C PRO A 219 -4.32 5.27 18.50
N TYR A 220 -3.90 4.52 17.49
CA TYR A 220 -4.77 4.07 16.39
C TYR A 220 -5.78 3.02 16.88
N ALA A 221 -5.37 2.12 17.77
CA ALA A 221 -6.28 1.18 18.41
C ALA A 221 -7.33 1.90 19.26
N VAL A 222 -6.92 2.92 20.02
CA VAL A 222 -7.83 3.76 20.81
C VAL A 222 -8.80 4.50 19.89
N GLN A 223 -8.33 5.16 18.85
CA GLN A 223 -9.20 5.89 17.92
C GLN A 223 -10.15 4.97 17.15
N LEU A 224 -9.69 3.79 16.72
CA LEU A 224 -10.56 2.80 16.09
C LEU A 224 -11.65 2.32 17.07
N SER A 225 -11.33 2.15 18.36
CA SER A 225 -12.33 1.76 19.37
C SER A 225 -13.38 2.83 19.65
N LEU A 226 -13.01 4.10 19.48
CA LEU A 226 -13.88 5.26 19.68
C LEU A 226 -14.60 5.71 18.41
N LEU A 227 -14.29 5.13 17.25
CA LEU A 227 -14.86 5.51 15.97
C LEU A 227 -16.38 5.28 15.98
N ASP A 228 -17.13 6.35 15.81
CA ASP A 228 -18.60 6.38 15.75
C ASP A 228 -19.13 6.90 14.41
N ASP A 229 -18.25 7.39 13.53
CA ASP A 229 -18.58 7.82 12.17
C ASP A 229 -19.09 6.63 11.34
N GLU A 230 -20.41 6.61 11.09
CA GLU A 230 -21.09 5.55 10.35
C GLU A 230 -20.58 5.41 8.91
N PHE A 231 -20.24 6.52 8.24
CA PHE A 231 -19.74 6.47 6.86
C PHE A 231 -18.35 5.83 6.81
N ALA A 232 -17.48 6.18 7.76
CA ALA A 232 -16.16 5.58 7.87
C ALA A 232 -16.25 4.09 8.22
N LEU A 233 -17.10 3.73 9.19
CA LEU A 233 -17.31 2.34 9.60
C LEU A 233 -17.87 1.50 8.44
N HIS A 234 -18.87 2.01 7.73
CA HIS A 234 -19.44 1.36 6.57
C HIS A 234 -18.40 1.21 5.46
N GLY A 235 -17.59 2.24 5.22
CA GLY A 235 -16.51 2.18 4.25
C GLY A 235 -15.46 1.13 4.58
N PHE A 236 -15.05 1.06 5.85
CA PHE A 236 -14.11 0.07 6.36
C PHE A 236 -14.68 -1.35 6.21
N GLY A 237 -15.95 -1.56 6.63
CA GLY A 237 -16.65 -2.83 6.50
C GLY A 237 -16.83 -3.27 5.05
N GLN A 238 -17.21 -2.36 4.16
CA GLN A 238 -17.38 -2.62 2.74
C GLN A 238 -16.08 -3.15 2.10
N ILE A 239 -14.94 -2.50 2.35
CA ILE A 239 -13.66 -2.92 1.78
C ILE A 239 -13.25 -4.31 2.27
N ILE A 240 -13.41 -4.59 3.56
CA ILE A 240 -13.14 -5.91 4.12
C ILE A 240 -14.05 -6.96 3.48
N SER A 241 -15.36 -6.72 3.47
CA SER A 241 -16.34 -7.65 2.92
C SER A 241 -16.12 -7.93 1.44
N THR A 242 -15.92 -6.90 0.61
CA THR A 242 -15.66 -7.08 -0.82
C THR A 242 -14.40 -7.88 -1.07
N THR A 243 -13.30 -7.57 -0.36
CA THR A 243 -12.02 -8.24 -0.62
C THR A 243 -12.00 -9.67 -0.12
N LEU A 244 -12.58 -9.94 1.06
CA LEU A 244 -12.70 -11.30 1.58
C LEU A 244 -13.66 -12.15 0.76
N PHE A 245 -14.76 -11.58 0.25
CA PHE A 245 -15.67 -12.27 -0.65
C PHE A 245 -14.97 -12.68 -1.95
N GLU A 246 -14.19 -11.77 -2.54
CA GLU A 246 -13.35 -12.07 -3.71
C GLU A 246 -12.34 -13.18 -3.42
N PHE A 247 -11.70 -13.16 -2.26
CA PHE A 247 -10.78 -14.23 -1.83
C PHE A 247 -11.49 -15.58 -1.71
N ILE A 248 -12.64 -15.64 -1.03
CA ILE A 248 -13.45 -16.85 -0.88
C ILE A 248 -13.84 -17.38 -2.27
N ARG A 249 -14.33 -16.50 -3.15
CA ARG A 249 -14.71 -16.85 -4.53
C ARG A 249 -13.55 -17.47 -5.30
N LEU A 250 -12.37 -16.84 -5.25
CA LEU A 250 -11.17 -17.30 -5.95
C LEU A 250 -10.70 -18.67 -5.44
N GLN A 251 -10.75 -18.91 -4.13
CA GLN A 251 -10.40 -20.20 -3.55
C GLN A 251 -11.39 -21.30 -3.94
N SER A 252 -12.70 -21.02 -3.84
CA SER A 252 -13.74 -21.98 -4.25
C SER A 252 -13.63 -22.37 -5.73
N THR A 253 -13.21 -21.46 -6.62
CA THR A 253 -12.94 -21.81 -8.02
C THR A 253 -11.67 -22.63 -8.24
N ASN A 254 -10.66 -22.51 -7.39
CA ASN A 254 -9.42 -23.28 -7.48
C ASN A 254 -9.55 -24.69 -6.86
N ASP A 255 -10.43 -24.85 -5.85
CA ASP A 255 -10.68 -26.11 -5.13
C ASP A 255 -11.50 -27.16 -5.93
N VAL A 256 -11.97 -26.85 -7.14
CA VAL A 256 -12.61 -27.85 -8.03
C VAL A 256 -11.62 -28.98 -8.42
N THR A 257 -10.31 -28.84 -8.14
CA THR A 257 -9.29 -29.85 -8.46
C THR A 257 -8.66 -30.55 -7.26
N THR A 258 -8.98 -30.19 -6.00
CA THR A 258 -8.40 -30.89 -4.84
C THR A 258 -9.37 -30.88 -3.66
N HIS A 259 -10.03 -32.01 -3.45
CA HIS A 259 -10.93 -32.23 -2.32
C HIS A 259 -10.21 -32.04 -0.96
N ASN A 260 -10.95 -31.45 -0.02
CA ASN A 260 -10.83 -31.57 1.43
C ASN A 260 -9.54 -31.03 2.09
N ASN A 261 -9.30 -29.72 2.03
CA ASN A 261 -8.62 -29.05 3.13
C ASN A 261 -9.40 -27.80 3.56
N SER A 262 -9.97 -27.89 4.76
CA SER A 262 -10.74 -26.84 5.40
C SER A 262 -9.91 -25.56 5.52
N TRP A 263 -10.33 -24.50 4.83
CA TRP A 263 -9.80 -23.12 4.87
C TRP A 263 -9.41 -22.58 6.27
N ILE A 264 -10.03 -23.08 7.35
CA ILE A 264 -9.69 -22.75 8.75
C ILE A 264 -8.30 -23.31 9.16
N SER A 265 -7.86 -24.45 8.62
CA SER A 265 -6.52 -25.01 8.89
C SER A 265 -5.42 -24.22 8.17
N SER A 266 -5.70 -23.69 6.98
CA SER A 266 -4.82 -22.74 6.28
C SER A 266 -4.71 -21.42 7.05
N PHE A 267 -5.80 -20.93 7.64
CA PHE A 267 -5.79 -19.71 8.47
C PHE A 267 -4.83 -19.82 9.66
N SER A 268 -4.86 -20.94 10.39
CA SER A 268 -3.99 -21.19 11.54
C SER A 268 -2.49 -21.32 11.15
N SER A 269 -2.21 -21.88 9.98
CA SER A 269 -0.83 -22.00 9.43
C SER A 269 -0.27 -20.69 8.87
N ILE A 270 -1.12 -19.83 8.30
CA ILE A 270 -0.72 -18.57 7.65
C ILE A 270 -0.44 -17.44 8.66
N VAL A 271 -1.18 -17.38 9.78
CA VAL A 271 -0.94 -16.38 10.85
C VAL A 271 0.45 -16.54 11.47
N GLY A 272 1.03 -17.75 11.46
CA GLY A 272 2.42 -17.99 11.85
C GLY A 272 3.46 -17.59 10.80
N ASN A 273 3.14 -17.71 9.50
CA ASN A 273 4.09 -17.47 8.40
C ASN A 273 4.22 -16.00 7.97
N ILE A 274 3.26 -15.13 8.32
CA ILE A 274 3.34 -13.67 8.03
C ILE A 274 4.51 -12.98 8.73
N PHE A 275 4.96 -13.55 9.85
CA PHE A 275 6.08 -13.04 10.63
C PHE A 275 7.40 -13.76 10.34
N LEU A 276 7.39 -14.87 9.58
CA LEU A 276 8.53 -15.78 9.44
C LEU A 276 8.92 -16.16 8.01
N SER A 277 8.13 -15.85 6.97
CA SER A 277 8.44 -16.30 5.61
C SER A 277 9.22 -15.26 4.81
N GLU A 278 10.54 -15.43 4.84
CA GLU A 278 11.54 -14.74 4.03
C GLU A 278 11.65 -15.40 2.65
N GLU A 279 10.62 -15.31 1.80
CA GLU A 279 10.75 -15.65 0.38
C GLU A 279 9.63 -14.99 -0.46
N ILE A 280 10.04 -14.07 -1.33
CA ILE A 280 9.16 -13.20 -2.13
C ILE A 280 8.79 -13.92 -3.44
N ASP A 281 7.70 -14.69 -3.41
CA ASP A 281 6.98 -15.11 -4.63
C ASP A 281 5.62 -14.38 -4.72
N GLY A 282 5.13 -14.14 -5.94
CA GLY A 282 3.90 -13.38 -6.20
C GLY A 282 2.63 -14.00 -5.60
N LYS A 283 2.63 -15.33 -5.39
CA LYS A 283 1.56 -16.02 -4.65
C LYS A 283 1.60 -15.72 -3.15
N SER A 284 2.80 -15.59 -2.56
CA SER A 284 2.98 -15.24 -1.14
C SER A 284 2.50 -13.82 -0.82
N GLN A 285 2.59 -12.89 -1.76
CA GLN A 285 2.08 -11.53 -1.59
C GLN A 285 0.55 -11.47 -1.47
N ASN A 286 -0.17 -12.19 -2.33
CA ASN A 286 -1.64 -12.28 -2.25
C ASN A 286 -2.09 -12.94 -0.94
N ILE A 287 -1.39 -13.99 -0.50
CA ILE A 287 -1.67 -14.67 0.78
C ILE A 287 -1.43 -13.72 1.97
N ARG A 288 -0.36 -12.93 1.94
CA ARG A 288 -0.03 -11.94 2.98
C ARG A 288 -1.07 -10.83 3.04
N GLN A 289 -1.48 -10.26 1.91
CA GLN A 289 -2.50 -9.21 1.84
C GLN A 289 -3.85 -9.68 2.40
N ASN A 290 -4.31 -10.86 1.99
CA ASN A 290 -5.56 -11.43 2.47
C ASN A 290 -5.54 -11.69 3.97
N THR A 291 -4.40 -12.06 4.53
CA THR A 291 -4.31 -12.27 5.98
C THR A 291 -4.22 -10.96 6.76
N VAL A 292 -3.63 -9.91 6.19
CA VAL A 292 -3.73 -8.58 6.78
C VAL A 292 -5.19 -8.12 6.82
N LEU A 293 -6.02 -8.45 5.82
CA LEU A 293 -7.45 -8.11 5.83
C LEU A 293 -8.26 -8.94 6.83
N LEU A 294 -7.89 -10.20 7.05
CA LEU A 294 -8.48 -11.01 8.11
C LEU A 294 -8.10 -10.49 9.50
N LEU A 295 -6.86 -10.03 9.67
CA LEU A 295 -6.43 -9.30 10.85
C LEU A 295 -7.19 -7.97 10.98
N ALA A 296 -7.46 -7.27 9.88
CA ALA A 296 -8.27 -6.06 9.86
C ALA A 296 -9.69 -6.32 10.39
N LEU A 297 -10.31 -7.41 9.92
CA LEU A 297 -11.63 -7.85 10.38
C LEU A 297 -11.61 -8.17 11.88
N TYR A 298 -10.63 -8.97 12.32
CA TYR A 298 -10.45 -9.31 13.72
C TYR A 298 -10.31 -8.07 14.60
N GLU A 299 -9.40 -7.16 14.26
CA GLU A 299 -9.16 -5.95 15.03
C GLU A 299 -10.36 -5.01 15.03
N ALA A 300 -11.03 -4.80 13.90
CA ALA A 300 -12.19 -3.92 13.83
C ALA A 300 -13.36 -4.44 14.65
N VAL A 301 -13.65 -5.74 14.59
CA VAL A 301 -14.69 -6.38 15.42
C VAL A 301 -14.32 -6.35 16.91
N HIS A 302 -13.06 -6.62 17.24
CA HIS A 302 -12.61 -6.69 18.62
C HIS A 302 -12.53 -5.31 19.29
N LEU A 303 -12.09 -4.29 18.55
CA LEU A 303 -11.87 -2.94 19.09
C LEU A 303 -13.14 -2.08 19.05
N ASN A 304 -13.99 -2.22 18.03
CA ASN A 304 -15.12 -1.34 17.83
C ASN A 304 -16.47 -2.08 17.93
N ARG A 305 -17.23 -1.77 18.99
CA ARG A 305 -18.54 -2.39 19.27
C ARG A 305 -19.60 -2.14 18.19
N ASN A 306 -19.50 -1.04 17.44
CA ASN A 306 -20.47 -0.68 16.40
C ASN A 306 -20.18 -1.41 15.08
N PHE A 307 -18.99 -1.99 14.95
CA PHE A 307 -18.54 -2.61 13.71
C PHE A 307 -19.31 -3.89 13.37
N ILE A 308 -19.73 -4.68 14.37
CA ILE A 308 -20.56 -5.88 14.15
C ILE A 308 -21.89 -5.51 13.51
N THR A 309 -22.56 -4.48 14.03
CA THR A 309 -23.83 -3.98 13.46
C THR A 309 -23.61 -3.51 12.02
N THR A 310 -22.53 -2.79 11.78
CA THR A 310 -22.17 -2.31 10.43
C THR A 310 -21.92 -3.46 9.46
N LEU A 311 -21.15 -4.50 9.85
CA LEU A 311 -20.93 -5.69 9.03
C LEU A 311 -22.25 -6.39 8.71
N ALA A 312 -23.17 -6.49 9.68
CA ALA A 312 -24.49 -7.09 9.46
C ALA A 312 -25.33 -6.33 8.43
N THR A 313 -25.15 -5.01 8.28
CA THR A 313 -25.98 -4.13 7.42
C THR A 313 -25.31 -3.70 6.11
N THR A 314 -23.99 -3.82 5.95
CA THR A 314 -23.23 -3.36 4.76
C THR A 314 -23.66 -3.93 3.41
N HIS A 315 -24.47 -4.99 3.37
CA HIS A 315 -24.95 -5.60 2.13
C HIS A 315 -26.44 -5.36 1.83
N THR A 316 -27.19 -4.69 2.72
CA THR A 316 -28.62 -4.41 2.44
C THR A 316 -28.84 -3.27 1.44
N GLU A 317 -27.83 -2.45 1.13
CA GLU A 317 -28.01 -1.30 0.23
C GLU A 317 -27.78 -1.60 -1.26
N THR A 318 -27.18 -2.75 -1.64
CA THR A 318 -27.04 -3.14 -3.05
C THR A 318 -28.22 -3.95 -3.59
N SER A 319 -29.29 -4.13 -2.82
CA SER A 319 -30.51 -4.82 -3.25
C SER A 319 -31.76 -4.04 -2.86
N THR A 320 -31.93 -2.80 -3.35
CA THR A 320 -33.26 -2.22 -3.56
C THR A 320 -33.21 -1.03 -4.52
N ALA A 321 -33.50 -1.30 -5.79
CA ALA A 321 -34.38 -0.41 -6.53
C ALA A 321 -35.41 -1.31 -7.25
N PRO A 322 -36.70 -1.31 -6.84
CA PRO A 322 -37.74 -1.83 -7.71
C PRO A 322 -37.88 -0.79 -8.83
N SER A 323 -37.42 -1.12 -10.03
CA SER A 323 -37.73 -0.30 -11.21
C SER A 323 -39.24 -0.19 -11.34
N ASP A 324 -39.75 1.04 -11.29
CA ASP A 324 -41.14 1.40 -11.52
C ASP A 324 -41.68 0.74 -12.81
N LEU A 325 -42.50 -0.29 -12.65
CA LEU A 325 -43.29 -0.91 -13.72
C LEU A 325 -44.62 -0.19 -13.85
N LEU A 326 -44.63 1.04 -14.37
CA LEU A 326 -45.85 1.67 -14.90
C LEU A 326 -45.53 2.63 -16.05
N SER A 327 -45.47 2.12 -17.29
CA SER A 327 -46.09 2.77 -18.46
C SER A 327 -45.86 1.99 -19.78
N ASN A 328 -46.98 1.46 -20.28
CA ASN A 328 -47.41 1.38 -21.68
C ASN A 328 -46.59 0.63 -22.75
N SER A 329 -47.21 -0.49 -23.15
CA SER A 329 -47.57 -0.86 -24.53
C SER A 329 -46.50 -1.43 -25.48
N ASP A 330 -46.82 -2.65 -25.91
CA ASP A 330 -46.71 -3.20 -27.27
C ASP A 330 -45.50 -4.06 -27.68
N VAL A 331 -45.86 -5.32 -28.00
CA VAL A 331 -45.30 -6.26 -29.00
C VAL A 331 -44.13 -7.17 -28.58
N LEU A 332 -44.46 -8.46 -28.47
CA LEU A 332 -43.58 -9.66 -28.61
C LEU A 332 -43.42 -9.99 -30.12
N PRO A 333 -42.32 -10.65 -30.59
CA PRO A 333 -41.99 -12.01 -30.15
C PRO A 333 -40.48 -12.41 -30.05
N GLU A 334 -40.26 -13.43 -29.20
CA GLU A 334 -39.20 -14.46 -29.20
C GLU A 334 -37.76 -14.13 -29.64
N VAL A 335 -36.82 -14.07 -28.69
CA VAL A 335 -35.49 -14.70 -28.80
C VAL A 335 -34.96 -15.08 -27.40
N GLN A 336 -34.77 -16.39 -27.21
CA GLN A 336 -33.81 -17.06 -26.31
C GLN A 336 -33.89 -16.81 -24.80
N THR A 337 -34.38 -17.84 -24.12
CA THR A 337 -33.99 -18.25 -22.76
C THR A 337 -32.48 -18.13 -22.55
N ALA A 338 -32.02 -17.00 -22.02
CA ALA A 338 -30.79 -16.95 -21.25
C ALA A 338 -31.11 -17.56 -19.86
N PRO A 339 -30.25 -18.43 -19.30
CA PRO A 339 -30.47 -18.91 -17.95
C PRO A 339 -30.40 -17.69 -17.04
N MET A 340 -31.48 -17.40 -16.33
CA MET A 340 -31.39 -16.62 -15.11
C MET A 340 -30.41 -17.38 -14.21
N LEU A 341 -29.14 -16.97 -14.21
CA LEU A 341 -28.23 -17.37 -13.15
C LEU A 341 -28.89 -16.87 -11.86
N GLU A 342 -29.32 -17.85 -11.07
CA GLU A 342 -29.91 -17.73 -9.76
C GLU A 342 -29.18 -16.67 -8.92
N ALA A 343 -29.81 -15.50 -8.74
CA ALA A 343 -29.41 -14.50 -7.76
C ALA A 343 -29.43 -15.02 -6.30
N SER A 344 -29.84 -16.28 -6.09
CA SER A 344 -29.86 -16.99 -4.81
C SER A 344 -28.56 -17.75 -4.48
N GLN A 345 -27.56 -17.77 -5.36
CA GLN A 345 -26.31 -18.53 -5.13
C GLN A 345 -25.18 -17.72 -4.48
N TYR A 346 -25.37 -16.43 -4.22
CA TYR A 346 -24.36 -15.60 -3.57
C TYR A 346 -24.79 -15.20 -2.15
N PRO A 347 -23.94 -15.38 -1.13
CA PRO A 347 -24.26 -15.00 0.23
C PRO A 347 -24.59 -13.51 0.31
N THR A 348 -25.71 -13.21 0.97
CA THR A 348 -26.25 -11.85 1.12
C THR A 348 -25.46 -10.98 2.09
N ASN A 349 -24.50 -11.55 2.83
CA ASN A 349 -23.59 -10.84 3.73
C ASN A 349 -22.30 -11.67 3.90
N LEU A 350 -21.14 -11.03 4.11
CA LEU A 350 -19.89 -11.70 4.51
C LEU A 350 -20.09 -12.74 5.63
N ILE A 351 -20.93 -12.45 6.63
CA ILE A 351 -21.25 -13.39 7.73
C ILE A 351 -21.95 -14.64 7.18
N VAL A 352 -22.92 -14.47 6.28
CA VAL A 352 -23.60 -15.59 5.60
C VAL A 352 -22.62 -16.33 4.70
N ALA A 353 -21.69 -15.64 4.05
CA ALA A 353 -20.64 -16.26 3.23
C ALA A 353 -19.75 -17.17 4.08
N VAL A 354 -19.20 -16.63 5.16
CA VAL A 354 -18.38 -17.38 6.13
C VAL A 354 -19.13 -18.61 6.63
N PHE A 355 -20.41 -18.47 7.01
CA PHE A 355 -21.21 -19.61 7.50
C PHE A 355 -21.68 -20.59 6.41
N GLN A 356 -21.76 -20.19 5.14
CA GLN A 356 -22.09 -21.10 4.04
C GLN A 356 -20.93 -22.04 3.68
N TYR A 357 -19.70 -21.67 4.04
CA TYR A 357 -18.48 -22.45 3.77
C TYR A 357 -17.87 -23.09 5.04
N CYS A 358 -18.45 -22.88 6.23
CA CYS A 358 -18.22 -23.67 7.44
C CYS A 358 -19.11 -24.91 7.44
#